data_AF-A0A3M2T2D1-F1
#
_entry.id   AF-A0A3M2T2D1-F1
#
_cell.length_a   1.000
_cell.length_b   1.000
_cell.length_c   1.000
_cell.angle_alpha   90.00
_cell.angle_beta   90.00
_cell.angle_gamma   90.00
#
_symmetry.space_group_name_H-M   'P 1'
#
loop_
_entity.id
_entity.type
_entity.pdbx_description
1 polymer ?
#
loop_
_entity_poly.entity_id
_entity_poly.type
_entity_poly.pdbx_seq_one_letter_code
_entity_poly.pdbx_strand_id
1 'polypeptide(L)'
;MAADPASHISVGALSGIFDGSMHADPQPIVQCVQIKPLPPQNNTDRYRAVFSDVNNYIQTMLATQEANHVVRDGPLRRGCFVRLKSFQANSVKGKKILIVLDLEVLRELGESEKIGEPRPLEPRADGEEQNQPTAISSGGFYGSRPQEPPLQPRQPRPVSAPAHATIYPIEAISPYSHKWTIKARCTSKGNIKNWHNRNGEGKLFSVNLLDDSGEIRATGFNDSCDMYYDLFQEGDVYYISSPCRVQIAKKQFTNLNNDYELTFEKGTLVEKAEDQSDVPQIRFNFITLGDLQSVEKDTTIDVIGMLKDIGETSEIVSKTTSKPYTKRELTLVDTSGFSVRLTIWGATAMNFSLNPESVIAFKGVKVSDFNGRSLSLLSSGTITADPDIEEAHRLRGWYDAQGRDGTFQSHASMANATSSTSKTAQFKTIAQVREEQLGMSDNADYFSVKATIVYIKQDNVSYPACLSEGCNKKVTELDPGQWRCERCDKTHPNPEYRYIMLVNVSDHTGQLWLSSFDEGGRLIMGMSADQLMETRQNDDKAAGEIFQHANCRTWNFRCRARLDTFGDQQR
;
A
#
# COMPACT_ATOMS: atom_id res chain seq x y z
N MET A 1 4.56 15.12 -61.67
CA MET A 1 3.37 14.55 -61.02
C MET A 1 3.70 14.42 -59.55
N ALA A 2 3.24 15.35 -58.71
CA ALA A 2 3.42 15.26 -57.27
C ALA A 2 2.50 14.13 -56.78
N ALA A 3 3.08 13.09 -56.16
CA ALA A 3 2.30 12.02 -55.55
C ALA A 3 1.38 12.62 -54.47
N ASP A 4 0.15 12.10 -54.35
CA ASP A 4 -0.77 12.50 -53.31
C ASP A 4 -0.10 12.27 -51.94
N PRO A 5 0.06 13.29 -51.08
CA PRO A 5 0.74 13.13 -49.79
C PRO A 5 0.08 12.08 -48.89
N ALA A 6 -1.20 11.74 -49.12
CA ALA A 6 -1.88 10.63 -48.44
C ALA A 6 -1.33 9.25 -48.83
N SER A 7 -0.77 9.09 -50.04
CA SER A 7 -0.26 7.81 -50.56
C SER A 7 1.02 7.32 -49.86
N HIS A 8 1.66 8.18 -49.06
CA HIS A 8 2.89 7.88 -48.33
C HIS A 8 2.67 7.51 -46.86
N ILE A 9 1.45 7.65 -46.33
CA ILE A 9 1.11 7.31 -44.94
C ILE A 9 0.67 5.84 -44.86
N SER A 10 1.12 5.13 -43.84
CA SER A 10 0.66 3.77 -43.54
C SER A 10 -0.72 3.83 -42.88
N VAL A 11 -1.78 3.95 -43.70
CA VAL A 11 -3.16 4.15 -43.24
C VAL A 11 -3.63 2.99 -42.34
N GLY A 12 -4.15 3.33 -41.15
CA GLY A 12 -4.64 2.35 -40.17
C GLY A 12 -3.56 1.65 -39.33
N ALA A 13 -2.28 2.00 -39.51
CA ALA A 13 -1.18 1.41 -38.77
C ALA A 13 -1.29 1.59 -37.25
N LEU A 14 -1.82 2.73 -36.77
CA LEU A 14 -1.94 3.00 -35.34
C LEU A 14 -2.91 2.04 -34.66
N SER A 15 -4.00 1.65 -35.33
CA SER A 15 -4.91 0.64 -34.80
C SER A 15 -4.25 -0.75 -34.75
N GLY A 16 -3.54 -1.13 -35.82
CA GLY A 16 -2.85 -2.40 -35.92
C GLY A 16 -1.72 -2.59 -34.90
N ILE A 17 -1.05 -1.50 -34.48
CA ILE A 17 -0.03 -1.53 -33.41
C ILE A 17 -0.62 -2.04 -32.09
N PHE A 18 -1.85 -1.65 -31.76
CA PHE A 18 -2.48 -2.03 -30.47
C PHE A 18 -3.28 -3.33 -30.55
N ASP A 19 -3.82 -3.65 -31.72
CA ASP A 19 -4.65 -4.84 -31.90
C ASP A 19 -3.82 -6.07 -32.31
N GLY A 20 -2.49 -5.93 -32.44
CA GLY A 20 -1.55 -7.01 -32.74
C GLY A 20 -1.60 -7.52 -34.18
N SER A 21 -2.42 -6.91 -35.04
CA SER A 21 -2.65 -7.31 -36.43
C SER A 21 -1.65 -6.70 -37.43
N MET A 22 -0.54 -6.12 -36.96
CA MET A 22 0.52 -5.58 -37.83
C MET A 22 1.23 -6.70 -38.61
N HIS A 23 0.69 -7.06 -39.78
CA HIS A 23 1.33 -8.00 -40.70
C HIS A 23 1.90 -7.35 -41.97
N ALA A 24 1.84 -6.02 -42.12
CA ALA A 24 2.17 -5.36 -43.39
C ALA A 24 3.41 -4.45 -43.38
N ASP A 25 3.79 -3.81 -42.27
CA ASP A 25 4.97 -2.94 -42.26
C ASP A 25 5.54 -2.77 -40.85
N PRO A 26 6.78 -3.23 -40.56
CA PRO A 26 7.40 -3.08 -39.24
C PRO A 26 7.78 -1.62 -38.92
N GLN A 27 7.77 -0.71 -39.90
CA GLN A 27 8.15 0.68 -39.73
C GLN A 27 7.13 1.66 -40.33
N PRO A 28 5.96 1.85 -39.67
CA PRO A 28 4.88 2.65 -40.23
C PRO A 28 5.25 4.13 -40.39
N ILE A 29 4.77 4.73 -41.47
CA ILE A 29 4.90 6.16 -41.76
C ILE A 29 3.65 6.88 -41.30
N VAL A 30 3.82 7.89 -40.44
CA VAL A 30 2.73 8.69 -39.83
C VAL A 30 3.00 10.19 -39.99
N GLN A 31 1.94 11.00 -39.99
CA GLN A 31 2.04 12.45 -40.02
C GLN A 31 2.11 13.02 -38.60
N CYS A 32 3.04 13.95 -38.37
CA CYS A 32 3.12 14.71 -37.13
C CYS A 32 2.15 15.90 -37.14
N VAL A 33 1.07 15.83 -36.35
CA VAL A 33 0.00 16.85 -36.33
C VAL A 33 0.27 17.94 -35.29
N GLN A 34 0.90 17.58 -34.17
CA GLN A 34 1.17 18.51 -33.07
C GLN A 34 2.39 18.07 -32.27
N ILE A 35 3.19 19.03 -31.80
CA ILE A 35 4.33 18.78 -30.89
C ILE A 35 4.24 19.80 -29.76
N LYS A 36 4.38 19.35 -28.52
CA LYS A 36 4.41 20.21 -27.34
C LYS A 36 5.56 19.78 -26.40
N PRO A 37 6.38 20.72 -25.91
CA PRO A 37 7.34 20.43 -24.85
C PRO A 37 6.62 20.13 -23.54
N LEU A 38 7.17 19.21 -22.75
CA LEU A 38 6.72 18.88 -21.39
C LEU A 38 7.80 19.30 -20.38
N PRO A 39 7.41 19.57 -19.11
CA PRO A 39 8.38 19.92 -18.08
C PRO A 39 9.44 18.82 -17.93
N PRO A 40 10.73 19.17 -17.79
CA PRO A 40 11.82 18.21 -17.69
C PRO A 40 11.69 17.39 -16.40
N GLN A 41 12.00 16.10 -16.49
CA GLN A 41 12.03 15.18 -15.34
C GLN A 41 13.42 14.53 -15.32
N ASN A 42 14.12 14.55 -14.18
CA ASN A 42 15.51 14.08 -14.05
C ASN A 42 16.47 14.69 -15.10
N ASN A 43 16.44 16.01 -15.29
CA ASN A 43 17.31 16.73 -16.23
C ASN A 43 17.24 16.28 -17.71
N THR A 44 16.20 15.53 -18.09
CA THR A 44 15.97 15.09 -19.47
C THR A 44 14.74 15.82 -20.04
N ASP A 45 14.91 16.49 -21.17
CA ASP A 45 13.80 17.12 -21.89
C ASP A 45 12.82 16.05 -22.39
N ARG A 46 11.53 16.32 -22.29
CA ARG A 46 10.47 15.42 -22.76
C ARG A 46 9.58 16.17 -23.72
N TYR A 47 9.23 15.51 -24.83
CA TYR A 47 8.31 16.06 -25.83
C TYR A 47 7.14 15.12 -26.01
N ARG A 48 5.94 15.71 -26.15
CA ARG A 48 4.73 15.01 -26.55
C ARG A 48 4.41 15.34 -28.00
N ALA A 49 4.35 14.33 -28.84
CA ALA A 49 3.94 14.45 -30.23
C ALA A 49 2.58 13.77 -30.45
N VAL A 50 1.77 14.30 -31.36
CA VAL A 50 0.54 13.67 -31.82
C VAL A 50 0.77 13.19 -33.25
N PHE A 51 0.75 11.87 -33.43
CA PHE A 51 0.90 11.25 -34.75
C PHE A 51 -0.45 10.79 -35.28
N SER A 52 -0.63 10.91 -36.59
CA SER A 52 -1.84 10.56 -37.33
C SER A 52 -1.53 9.62 -38.48
N ASP A 53 -2.36 8.60 -38.67
CA ASP A 53 -2.33 7.67 -39.81
C ASP A 53 -3.52 7.88 -40.76
N VAL A 54 -4.06 9.12 -40.81
CA VAL A 54 -5.26 9.55 -41.56
C VAL A 54 -6.58 9.09 -40.92
N ASN A 55 -6.67 7.84 -40.45
CA ASN A 55 -7.88 7.30 -39.82
C ASN A 55 -7.95 7.61 -38.33
N ASN A 56 -6.80 7.51 -37.65
CA ASN A 56 -6.66 7.65 -36.22
C ASN A 56 -5.53 8.61 -35.88
N TYR A 57 -5.62 9.23 -34.71
CA TYR A 57 -4.48 9.90 -34.11
C TYR A 57 -4.26 9.40 -32.68
N ILE A 58 -3.00 9.41 -32.26
CA ILE A 58 -2.60 8.98 -30.93
C ILE A 58 -1.62 9.97 -30.30
N GLN A 59 -1.72 10.13 -28.99
CA GLN A 59 -0.75 10.88 -28.22
C GLN A 59 0.47 10.02 -27.93
N THR A 60 1.65 10.55 -28.25
CA THR A 60 2.91 9.84 -28.16
C THR A 60 3.92 10.56 -27.30
N MET A 61 4.75 9.78 -26.61
CA MET A 61 5.84 10.27 -25.79
C MET A 61 7.18 9.90 -26.43
N LEU A 62 8.04 10.89 -26.66
CA LEU A 62 9.42 10.65 -27.11
C LEU A 62 10.28 10.36 -25.88
N ALA A 63 10.86 9.16 -25.79
CA ALA A 63 11.45 8.65 -24.54
C ALA A 63 12.98 8.68 -24.45
N THR A 64 13.70 8.68 -25.58
CA THR A 64 15.17 8.57 -25.60
C THR A 64 15.84 9.92 -25.91
N GLN A 65 17.09 10.10 -25.47
CA GLN A 65 17.89 11.27 -25.87
C GLN A 65 18.08 11.31 -27.40
N GLU A 66 18.19 10.16 -28.06
CA GLU A 66 18.29 10.02 -29.51
C GLU A 66 17.02 10.52 -30.24
N ALA A 67 15.82 10.23 -29.74
CA ALA A 67 14.57 10.79 -30.27
C ALA A 67 14.42 12.29 -29.97
N ASN A 68 15.01 12.78 -28.88
CA ASN A 68 14.99 14.20 -28.51
C ASN A 68 15.90 15.07 -29.40
N HIS A 69 17.00 14.53 -29.95
CA HIS A 69 17.83 15.23 -30.93
C HIS A 69 17.03 15.65 -32.16
N VAL A 70 16.08 14.81 -32.59
CA VAL A 70 15.22 15.09 -33.74
C VAL A 70 14.25 16.28 -33.49
N VAL A 71 14.02 16.64 -32.22
CA VAL A 71 13.24 17.83 -31.84
C VAL A 71 14.14 19.03 -31.55
N ARG A 72 15.29 18.82 -30.89
CA ARG A 72 16.25 19.88 -30.53
C ARG A 72 17.02 20.43 -31.73
N ASP A 73 17.40 19.58 -32.69
CA ASP A 73 18.14 19.96 -33.90
C ASP A 73 17.21 20.44 -35.04
N GLY A 74 15.90 20.50 -34.79
CA GLY A 74 14.90 21.13 -35.66
C GLY A 74 14.26 20.32 -36.82
N PRO A 75 14.49 19.00 -37.05
CA PRO A 75 13.81 18.29 -38.14
C PRO A 75 12.35 17.92 -37.88
N LEU A 76 11.92 17.69 -36.64
CA LEU A 76 10.52 17.33 -36.37
C LEU A 76 9.64 18.57 -36.23
N ARG A 77 8.79 18.85 -37.23
CA ARG A 77 7.82 19.97 -37.22
C ARG A 77 6.39 19.49 -37.47
N ARG A 78 5.43 20.37 -37.18
CA ARG A 78 4.03 20.13 -37.52
C ARG A 78 3.90 20.00 -39.04
N GLY A 79 3.24 18.94 -39.50
CA GLY A 79 3.03 18.66 -40.92
C GLY A 79 4.07 17.74 -41.55
N CYS A 80 5.15 17.38 -40.83
CA CYS A 80 6.16 16.46 -41.34
C CYS A 80 5.70 14.99 -41.30
N PHE A 81 6.28 14.18 -42.18
CA PHE A 81 6.11 12.72 -42.20
C PHE A 81 7.25 12.05 -41.45
N VAL A 82 6.88 11.06 -40.63
CA VAL A 82 7.80 10.38 -39.71
C VAL A 82 7.65 8.88 -39.89
N ARG A 83 8.77 8.19 -40.07
CA ARG A 83 8.85 6.74 -40.01
C ARG A 83 9.18 6.32 -38.57
N LEU A 84 8.32 5.52 -37.96
CA LEU A 84 8.54 4.97 -36.63
C LEU A 84 9.44 3.73 -36.73
N LYS A 85 10.66 3.79 -36.21
CA LYS A 85 11.63 2.68 -36.26
C LYS A 85 11.52 1.75 -35.06
N SER A 86 11.31 2.32 -33.87
CA SER A 86 11.18 1.57 -32.63
C SER A 86 10.19 2.27 -31.69
N PHE A 87 9.21 1.52 -31.21
CA PHE A 87 8.13 2.02 -30.37
C PHE A 87 7.57 0.93 -29.45
N GLN A 88 6.94 1.35 -28.36
CA GLN A 88 6.23 0.50 -27.39
C GLN A 88 4.80 1.00 -27.20
N ALA A 89 3.83 0.11 -27.38
CA ALA A 89 2.42 0.41 -27.22
C ALA A 89 1.97 0.06 -25.79
N ASN A 90 1.51 1.06 -25.04
CA ASN A 90 1.05 0.89 -23.66
C ASN A 90 -0.39 1.38 -23.50
N SER A 91 -1.15 0.73 -22.62
CA SER A 91 -2.47 1.18 -22.20
C SER A 91 -2.43 1.59 -20.74
N VAL A 92 -2.66 2.88 -20.46
CA VAL A 92 -2.58 3.44 -19.09
C VAL A 92 -3.92 4.09 -18.78
N LYS A 93 -4.58 3.65 -17.69
CA LYS A 93 -5.92 4.13 -17.28
C LYS A 93 -6.96 4.10 -18.42
N GLY A 94 -6.96 3.05 -19.24
CA GLY A 94 -7.87 2.89 -20.37
C GLY A 94 -7.53 3.72 -21.63
N LYS A 95 -6.49 4.56 -21.59
CA LYS A 95 -6.03 5.33 -22.76
C LYS A 95 -4.84 4.63 -23.42
N LYS A 96 -4.95 4.38 -24.73
CA LYS A 96 -3.85 3.88 -25.58
C LYS A 96 -2.81 5.01 -25.76
N ILE A 97 -1.56 4.77 -25.35
CA ILE A 97 -0.43 5.69 -25.45
C ILE A 97 0.72 4.98 -26.16
N LEU A 98 1.34 5.64 -27.14
CA LEU A 98 2.51 5.11 -27.84
C LEU A 98 3.79 5.77 -27.33
N ILE A 99 4.75 4.99 -26.89
CA ILE A 99 6.07 5.47 -26.49
C ILE A 99 7.03 5.22 -27.65
N VAL A 100 7.57 6.28 -28.25
CA VAL A 100 8.50 6.17 -29.37
C VAL A 100 9.93 6.22 -28.85
N LEU A 101 10.71 5.19 -29.18
CA LEU A 101 12.10 5.04 -28.80
C LEU A 101 13.03 5.55 -29.90
N ASP A 102 12.67 5.32 -31.17
CA ASP A 102 13.43 5.78 -32.34
C ASP A 102 12.49 6.12 -33.51
N LEU A 103 12.79 7.22 -34.20
CA LEU A 103 12.02 7.73 -35.34
C LEU A 103 12.92 8.44 -36.35
N GLU A 104 12.50 8.42 -37.62
CA GLU A 104 13.17 9.10 -38.72
C GLU A 104 12.22 10.09 -39.40
N VAL A 105 12.63 11.35 -39.54
CA VAL A 105 11.85 12.37 -40.27
C VAL A 105 12.17 12.32 -41.75
N LEU A 106 11.15 12.08 -42.57
CA LEU A 106 11.26 11.98 -44.02
C LEU A 106 11.18 13.37 -44.66
N ARG A 107 12.30 14.11 -44.64
CA ARG A 107 12.38 15.50 -45.15
C ARG A 107 12.03 15.63 -46.63
N GLU A 108 12.25 14.58 -47.40
CA GLU A 108 11.99 14.53 -48.85
C GLU A 108 10.49 14.63 -49.19
N LEU A 109 9.61 14.28 -48.25
CA LEU A 109 8.15 14.33 -48.42
C LEU A 109 7.56 15.72 -48.10
N GLY A 110 8.38 16.67 -47.65
CA GLY A 110 7.96 18.03 -47.32
C GLY A 110 7.06 18.13 -46.08
N GLU A 111 6.40 19.27 -45.96
CA GLU A 111 5.39 19.56 -44.93
C GLU A 111 4.03 19.68 -45.60
N SER A 112 3.02 18.99 -45.06
CA SER A 112 1.64 19.06 -45.54
C SER A 112 0.70 19.49 -44.43
N GLU A 113 -0.40 20.16 -44.79
CA GLU A 113 -1.48 20.39 -43.84
C GLU A 113 -2.08 19.06 -43.36
N LYS A 114 -2.85 19.09 -42.28
CA LYS A 114 -3.43 17.89 -41.66
C LYS A 114 -4.21 17.08 -42.71
N ILE A 115 -3.77 15.84 -42.95
CA ILE A 115 -4.38 14.97 -43.96
C ILE A 115 -5.51 14.17 -43.31
N GLY A 116 -6.73 14.34 -43.84
CA GLY A 116 -7.95 13.67 -43.36
C GLY A 116 -8.53 14.21 -42.04
N GLU A 117 -9.58 13.54 -41.56
CA GLU A 117 -10.23 13.79 -40.26
C GLU A 117 -10.00 12.61 -39.29
N PRO A 118 -8.76 12.39 -38.82
CA PRO A 118 -8.43 11.30 -37.93
C PRO A 118 -9.20 11.41 -36.61
N ARG A 119 -9.76 10.29 -36.16
CA ARG A 119 -10.45 10.17 -34.87
C ARG A 119 -9.47 9.74 -33.76
N PRO A 120 -9.71 10.09 -32.48
CA PRO A 120 -8.91 9.53 -31.41
C PRO A 120 -8.98 8.00 -31.44
N LEU A 121 -7.85 7.31 -31.22
CA LEU A 121 -7.85 5.86 -31.10
C LEU A 121 -8.46 5.46 -29.74
N GLU A 122 -9.78 5.19 -29.73
CA GLU A 122 -10.54 4.80 -28.54
C GLU A 122 -10.38 3.30 -28.20
N PRO A 123 -10.49 2.91 -26.92
CA PRO A 123 -10.53 1.49 -26.53
C PRO A 123 -11.83 0.86 -27.04
N ARG A 124 -11.74 -0.28 -27.75
CA ARG A 124 -12.92 -1.07 -28.13
C ARG A 124 -13.59 -1.58 -26.85
N ALA A 125 -14.82 -1.14 -26.60
CA ALA A 125 -15.79 -1.84 -25.79
C ALA A 125 -16.60 -2.72 -26.75
N ASP A 126 -16.65 -4.03 -26.49
CA ASP A 126 -17.53 -4.92 -27.24
C ASP A 126 -18.99 -4.58 -26.94
N GLY A 127 -19.73 -4.22 -27.99
CA GLY A 127 -21.20 -4.27 -28.07
C GLY A 127 -21.98 -3.15 -27.38
N GLU A 128 -22.44 -2.17 -28.15
CA GLU A 128 -23.88 -1.90 -28.42
C GLU A 128 -24.05 -0.56 -29.15
N GLU A 129 -24.70 -0.61 -30.31
CA GLU A 129 -25.07 0.54 -31.12
C GLU A 129 -26.20 1.35 -30.46
N GLN A 130 -26.05 2.68 -30.43
CA GLN A 130 -27.19 3.60 -30.59
C GLN A 130 -26.73 4.93 -31.21
N ASN A 131 -27.09 5.10 -32.48
CA ASN A 131 -27.25 6.40 -33.17
C ASN A 131 -28.26 7.26 -32.39
N GLN A 132 -28.16 8.58 -32.21
CA GLN A 132 -28.20 9.70 -33.19
C GLN A 132 -28.37 11.04 -32.38
N PRO A 133 -28.53 12.27 -32.96
CA PRO A 133 -27.54 13.16 -33.57
C PRO A 133 -27.51 14.61 -32.99
N THR A 134 -26.73 15.49 -33.65
CA THR A 134 -26.76 16.99 -33.69
C THR A 134 -26.08 17.78 -32.56
N ALA A 135 -25.40 18.91 -32.75
CA ALA A 135 -24.87 19.62 -33.92
C ALA A 135 -23.76 20.58 -33.42
N ILE A 136 -22.64 20.68 -34.14
CA ILE A 136 -21.59 21.67 -33.90
C ILE A 136 -21.78 22.76 -34.96
N SER A 137 -22.12 23.98 -34.54
CA SER A 137 -22.01 25.16 -35.40
C SER A 137 -20.62 25.78 -35.24
N SER A 138 -19.79 25.66 -36.27
CA SER A 138 -18.55 26.44 -36.40
C SER A 138 -18.39 26.91 -37.85
N GLY A 139 -18.20 28.23 -38.00
CA GLY A 139 -17.96 28.92 -39.27
C GLY A 139 -18.58 30.32 -39.21
N GLY A 140 -17.87 31.42 -39.37
CA GLY A 140 -16.48 31.57 -39.77
C GLY A 140 -16.02 33.03 -39.67
N PHE A 141 -14.73 33.17 -39.92
CA PHE A 141 -13.93 34.38 -39.97
C PHE A 141 -14.01 35.00 -41.38
N TYR A 142 -14.44 36.27 -41.50
CA TYR A 142 -13.81 37.27 -42.39
C TYR A 142 -14.31 38.68 -42.02
N GLY A 143 -13.39 39.65 -41.95
CA GLY A 143 -13.56 40.91 -41.23
C GLY A 143 -14.31 42.03 -41.96
N SER A 144 -14.76 43.00 -41.16
CA SER A 144 -14.96 44.41 -41.51
C SER A 144 -15.07 45.27 -40.23
N ARG A 145 -14.70 46.54 -40.36
CA ARG A 145 -14.41 47.61 -39.38
C ARG A 145 -15.39 47.77 -38.18
N PRO A 146 -14.93 48.42 -37.08
CA PRO A 146 -15.73 48.58 -35.87
C PRO A 146 -16.80 49.67 -36.06
N GLN A 147 -18.05 49.33 -35.74
CA GLN A 147 -19.17 50.25 -35.67
C GLN A 147 -19.80 50.12 -34.28
N GLU A 148 -19.90 51.25 -33.57
CA GLU A 148 -20.46 51.36 -32.22
C GLU A 148 -21.91 50.84 -32.17
N PRO A 149 -22.33 50.11 -31.11
CA PRO A 149 -23.74 49.77 -30.94
C PRO A 149 -24.54 50.97 -30.41
N PRO A 150 -25.74 51.24 -30.97
CA PRO A 150 -26.67 52.19 -30.37
C PRO A 150 -27.32 51.62 -29.11
N LEU A 151 -27.55 52.50 -28.13
CA LEU A 151 -28.29 52.27 -26.89
C LEU A 151 -29.75 51.87 -27.16
N GLN A 152 -30.20 50.72 -26.64
CA GLN A 152 -31.62 50.38 -26.49
C GLN A 152 -31.88 49.53 -25.21
N PRO A 153 -33.12 49.54 -24.66
CA PRO A 153 -33.35 49.77 -23.24
C PRO A 153 -33.34 48.52 -22.34
N ARG A 154 -32.97 48.76 -21.08
CA ARG A 154 -33.12 47.87 -19.92
C ARG A 154 -34.53 47.25 -19.83
N GLN A 155 -34.58 45.92 -19.73
CA GLN A 155 -35.68 45.20 -19.08
C GLN A 155 -35.13 44.30 -17.95
N PRO A 156 -35.93 44.03 -16.91
CA PRO A 156 -35.45 43.78 -15.55
C PRO A 156 -34.95 42.35 -15.34
N ARG A 157 -33.95 42.23 -14.47
CA ARG A 157 -33.41 40.95 -13.96
C ARG A 157 -34.53 40.13 -13.29
N PRO A 158 -34.56 38.80 -13.49
CA PRO A 158 -34.98 37.89 -12.45
C PRO A 158 -33.83 37.69 -11.44
N VAL A 159 -34.25 37.65 -10.20
CA VAL A 159 -33.53 37.41 -8.95
C VAL A 159 -32.63 36.17 -8.97
N SER A 160 -31.40 36.39 -8.52
CA SER A 160 -30.38 35.49 -7.95
C SER A 160 -30.73 34.00 -7.77
N ALA A 161 -30.12 33.15 -8.60
CA ALA A 161 -29.52 31.90 -8.11
C ALA A 161 -28.12 32.23 -7.53
N PRO A 162 -27.66 31.58 -6.45
CA PRO A 162 -26.30 31.78 -5.99
C PRO A 162 -25.35 31.29 -7.10
N ALA A 163 -24.56 32.21 -7.63
CA ALA A 163 -23.54 31.89 -8.62
C ALA A 163 -22.41 31.13 -7.92
N HIS A 164 -22.57 29.81 -7.73
CA HIS A 164 -21.43 28.97 -7.38
C HIS A 164 -20.40 29.15 -8.50
N ALA A 165 -19.20 29.59 -8.12
CA ALA A 165 -18.09 29.76 -9.03
C ALA A 165 -17.81 28.44 -9.77
N THR A 166 -17.06 28.51 -10.87
CA THR A 166 -16.61 27.34 -11.64
C THR A 166 -16.19 26.20 -10.71
N ILE A 167 -16.91 25.08 -10.75
CA ILE A 167 -16.63 23.92 -9.91
C ILE A 167 -15.39 23.21 -10.46
N TYR A 168 -14.39 22.99 -9.61
CA TYR A 168 -13.17 22.28 -9.94
C TYR A 168 -13.20 20.87 -9.33
N PRO A 169 -12.69 19.86 -10.05
CA PRO A 169 -12.43 18.56 -9.45
C PRO A 169 -11.27 18.64 -8.45
N ILE A 170 -11.32 17.84 -7.39
CA ILE A 170 -10.30 17.72 -6.33
C ILE A 170 -8.91 17.44 -6.92
N GLU A 171 -8.79 16.59 -7.95
CA GLU A 171 -7.51 16.28 -8.59
C GLU A 171 -6.88 17.49 -9.31
N ALA A 172 -7.68 18.49 -9.72
CA ALA A 172 -7.20 19.71 -10.37
C ALA A 172 -6.80 20.82 -9.38
N ILE A 173 -7.01 20.62 -8.08
CA ILE A 173 -6.57 21.57 -7.06
C ILE A 173 -5.06 21.60 -7.02
N SER A 174 -4.48 22.80 -7.15
CA SER A 174 -3.05 23.01 -6.99
C SER A 174 -2.78 24.31 -6.23
N PRO A 175 -1.60 24.45 -5.60
CA PRO A 175 -1.20 25.68 -4.90
C PRO A 175 -1.16 26.93 -5.79
N TYR A 176 -1.17 26.76 -7.12
CA TYR A 176 -1.10 27.84 -8.10
C TYR A 176 -2.49 28.32 -8.56
N SER A 177 -3.57 27.63 -8.16
CA SER A 177 -4.94 28.05 -8.45
C SER A 177 -5.52 28.82 -7.26
N HIS A 178 -5.82 30.10 -7.47
CA HIS A 178 -6.29 31.00 -6.40
C HIS A 178 -7.81 31.20 -6.38
N LYS A 179 -8.54 30.71 -7.39
CA LYS A 179 -10.01 30.81 -7.48
C LYS A 179 -10.58 29.48 -7.93
N TRP A 180 -11.15 28.74 -6.98
CA TRP A 180 -11.81 27.47 -7.22
C TRP A 180 -12.87 27.23 -6.16
N THR A 181 -13.88 26.46 -6.54
CA THR A 181 -14.89 25.91 -5.66
C THR A 181 -14.94 24.42 -5.91
N ILE A 182 -14.93 23.60 -4.87
CA ILE A 182 -15.13 22.15 -4.99
C ILE A 182 -16.48 21.78 -4.40
N LYS A 183 -17.15 20.80 -5.02
CA LYS A 183 -18.35 20.14 -4.50
C LYS A 183 -17.92 18.76 -4.03
N ALA A 184 -17.87 18.54 -2.71
CA ALA A 184 -17.32 17.30 -2.16
C ALA A 184 -18.15 16.80 -0.96
N ARG A 185 -18.24 15.48 -0.84
CA ARG A 185 -18.86 14.79 0.29
C ARG A 185 -17.85 14.65 1.43
N CYS A 186 -18.27 14.98 2.64
CA CYS A 186 -17.47 14.70 3.84
C CYS A 186 -17.53 13.19 4.14
N THR A 187 -16.44 12.46 3.93
CA THR A 187 -16.40 11.00 4.15
C THR A 187 -15.99 10.62 5.56
N SER A 188 -15.18 11.45 6.21
CA SER A 188 -14.72 11.23 7.58
C SER A 188 -14.41 12.55 8.25
N LYS A 189 -14.75 12.65 9.54
CA LYS A 189 -14.47 13.80 10.39
C LYS A 189 -13.68 13.35 11.62
N GLY A 190 -12.46 13.87 11.75
CA GLY A 190 -11.63 13.65 12.92
C GLY A 190 -12.06 14.51 14.10
N ASN A 191 -11.97 13.94 15.31
CA ASN A 191 -12.17 14.67 16.56
C ASN A 191 -11.22 15.86 16.71
N ILE A 192 -11.64 16.87 17.49
CA ILE A 192 -10.79 18.01 17.85
C ILE A 192 -9.58 17.51 18.66
N LYS A 193 -8.38 17.81 18.14
CA LYS A 193 -7.11 17.52 18.79
C LYS A 193 -6.51 18.82 19.31
N ASN A 194 -6.19 18.83 20.59
CA ASN A 194 -5.48 19.95 21.22
C ASN A 194 -3.98 19.69 21.22
N TRP A 195 -3.19 20.73 20.99
CA TRP A 195 -1.74 20.69 21.08
C TRP A 195 -1.25 21.84 21.98
N HIS A 196 -0.18 21.59 22.72
CA HIS A 196 0.47 22.59 23.55
C HIS A 196 1.96 22.56 23.27
N ASN A 197 2.49 23.66 22.73
CA ASN A 197 3.91 23.85 22.48
C ASN A 197 4.43 25.02 23.30
N ARG A 198 5.76 25.18 23.37
CA ARG A 198 6.41 26.31 24.06
C ARG A 198 5.94 27.69 23.57
N ASN A 199 5.41 27.75 22.34
CA ASN A 199 4.97 28.99 21.69
C ASN A 199 3.45 29.19 21.72
N GLY A 200 2.69 28.33 22.41
CA GLY A 200 1.24 28.47 22.56
C GLY A 200 0.49 27.14 22.59
N GLU A 201 -0.79 27.23 22.94
CA GLU A 201 -1.76 26.16 22.81
C GLU A 201 -2.66 26.39 21.59
N GLY A 202 -3.16 25.31 21.01
CA GLY A 202 -4.09 25.39 19.88
C GLY A 202 -4.87 24.11 19.71
N LYS A 203 -5.84 24.16 18.81
CA LYS A 203 -6.70 23.03 18.46
C LYS A 203 -6.80 22.87 16.96
N LEU A 204 -7.00 21.65 16.51
CA LEU A 204 -7.23 21.35 15.10
C LEU A 204 -8.23 20.21 14.95
N PHE A 205 -8.92 20.21 13.82
CA PHE A 205 -9.69 19.06 13.36
C PHE A 205 -9.36 18.84 11.88
N SER A 206 -9.63 17.63 11.38
CA SER A 206 -9.43 17.32 9.97
C SER A 206 -10.61 16.54 9.42
N VAL A 207 -10.98 16.82 8.18
CA VAL A 207 -12.02 16.11 7.43
C VAL A 207 -11.44 15.53 6.15
N ASN A 208 -11.96 14.39 5.71
CA ASN A 208 -11.69 13.84 4.39
C ASN A 208 -12.87 14.17 3.48
N LEU A 209 -12.56 14.62 2.28
CA LEU A 209 -13.51 15.08 1.26
C LEU A 209 -13.37 14.20 0.03
N LEU A 210 -14.49 13.82 -0.58
CA LEU A 210 -14.56 12.97 -1.77
C LEU A 210 -15.41 13.63 -2.86
N ASP A 211 -14.91 13.60 -4.09
CA ASP A 211 -15.66 13.94 -5.31
C ASP A 211 -15.46 12.86 -6.41
N ASP A 212 -15.95 13.10 -7.62
CA ASP A 212 -15.78 12.20 -8.78
C ASP A 212 -14.34 11.95 -9.19
N SER A 213 -13.43 12.87 -8.87
CA SER A 213 -12.03 12.82 -9.27
C SER A 213 -11.13 12.15 -8.23
N GLY A 214 -11.43 12.30 -6.95
CA GLY A 214 -10.63 11.69 -5.89
C GLY A 214 -10.94 12.19 -4.48
N GLU A 215 -10.01 11.90 -3.58
CA GLU A 215 -10.12 12.23 -2.16
C GLU A 215 -9.07 13.29 -1.78
N ILE A 216 -9.43 14.22 -0.90
CA ILE A 216 -8.50 15.19 -0.32
C ILE A 216 -8.80 15.41 1.16
N ARG A 217 -7.74 15.66 1.94
CA ARG A 217 -7.88 15.99 3.35
C ARG A 217 -7.91 17.50 3.52
N ALA A 218 -8.83 18.00 4.34
CA ALA A 218 -8.85 19.38 4.79
C ALA A 218 -8.67 19.48 6.31
N THR A 219 -7.90 20.47 6.77
CA THR A 219 -7.61 20.69 8.20
C THR A 219 -7.98 22.11 8.61
N GLY A 220 -8.74 22.25 9.69
CA GLY A 220 -9.03 23.54 10.32
C GLY A 220 -8.23 23.73 11.60
N PHE A 221 -7.63 24.91 11.78
CA PHE A 221 -6.88 25.27 12.98
C PHE A 221 -7.61 26.36 13.78
N ASN A 222 -7.56 26.26 15.11
CA ASN A 222 -8.02 27.27 16.07
C ASN A 222 -9.43 27.79 15.75
N ASP A 223 -9.59 29.06 15.36
CA ASP A 223 -10.87 29.70 15.05
C ASP A 223 -11.64 28.97 13.94
N SER A 224 -10.93 28.46 12.91
CA SER A 224 -11.55 27.67 11.83
C SER A 224 -12.01 26.30 12.33
N CYS A 225 -11.43 25.79 13.42
CA CYS A 225 -11.95 24.60 14.09
C CYS A 225 -13.32 24.87 14.67
N ASP A 226 -13.48 25.96 15.43
CA ASP A 226 -14.77 26.27 16.07
C ASP A 226 -15.86 26.59 15.06
N MET A 227 -15.51 27.27 13.97
CA MET A 227 -16.47 27.69 12.96
C MET A 227 -17.00 26.53 12.11
N TYR A 228 -16.11 25.63 11.67
CA TYR A 228 -16.47 24.60 10.69
C TYR A 228 -16.72 23.23 11.31
N TYR A 229 -16.29 22.98 12.56
CA TYR A 229 -16.47 21.67 13.15
C TYR A 229 -17.95 21.29 13.23
N ASP A 230 -18.82 22.15 13.74
CA ASP A 230 -20.26 21.82 13.84
C ASP A 230 -20.98 21.85 12.49
N LEU A 231 -20.42 22.58 11.51
CA LEU A 231 -20.95 22.65 10.15
C LEU A 231 -20.75 21.34 9.37
N PHE A 232 -19.57 20.71 9.49
CA PHE A 232 -19.26 19.46 8.82
C PHE A 232 -19.88 18.26 9.53
N GLN A 233 -20.69 17.51 8.80
CA GLN A 233 -21.30 16.24 9.18
C GLN A 233 -20.87 15.18 8.18
N GLU A 234 -20.61 13.97 8.67
CA GLU A 234 -20.23 12.85 7.81
C GLU A 234 -21.40 12.45 6.90
N GLY A 235 -21.13 12.20 5.63
CA GLY A 235 -22.12 11.82 4.62
C GLY A 235 -22.71 13.00 3.84
N ASP A 236 -22.68 14.21 4.38
CA ASP A 236 -23.21 15.42 3.71
C ASP A 236 -22.26 15.97 2.64
N VAL A 237 -22.82 16.67 1.66
CA VAL A 237 -22.11 17.32 0.55
C VAL A 237 -21.97 18.81 0.81
N TYR A 238 -20.78 19.35 0.57
CA TYR A 238 -20.46 20.76 0.80
C TYR A 238 -19.82 21.40 -0.43
N TYR A 239 -20.15 22.66 -0.66
CA TYR A 239 -19.41 23.57 -1.53
C TYR A 239 -18.34 24.26 -0.70
N ILE A 240 -17.07 24.05 -1.05
CA ILE A 240 -15.92 24.67 -0.40
C ILE A 240 -15.25 25.58 -1.41
N SER A 241 -15.23 26.88 -1.13
CA SER A 241 -14.66 27.89 -2.02
C SER A 241 -13.43 28.56 -1.43
N SER A 242 -12.51 28.96 -2.30
CA SER A 242 -11.36 29.80 -1.96
C SER A 242 -11.78 31.07 -1.20
N PRO A 243 -10.99 31.58 -0.24
CA PRO A 243 -9.61 31.22 0.09
C PRO A 243 -9.47 29.97 1.00
N CYS A 244 -8.67 29.00 0.54
CA CYS A 244 -8.15 27.87 1.29
C CYS A 244 -6.67 27.71 0.95
N ARG A 245 -5.82 27.36 1.92
CA ARG A 245 -4.40 27.14 1.65
C ARG A 245 -4.16 25.69 1.24
N VAL A 246 -3.79 25.49 -0.02
CA VAL A 246 -3.36 24.18 -0.55
C VAL A 246 -1.90 23.96 -0.20
N GLN A 247 -1.59 22.87 0.51
CA GLN A 247 -0.24 22.50 0.93
C GLN A 247 0.10 21.08 0.46
N ILE A 248 1.38 20.73 0.45
CA ILE A 248 1.80 19.35 0.20
C ILE A 248 1.33 18.48 1.38
N ALA A 249 0.65 17.38 1.06
CA ALA A 249 0.08 16.46 2.02
C ALA A 249 1.18 15.85 2.90
N LYS A 250 0.98 15.89 4.22
CA LYS A 250 1.88 15.21 5.15
C LYS A 250 1.52 13.73 5.22
N LYS A 251 2.04 12.92 4.30
CA LYS A 251 1.76 11.47 4.18
C LYS A 251 2.07 10.64 5.44
N GLN A 252 2.80 11.20 6.41
CA GLN A 252 2.98 10.60 7.74
C GLN A 252 1.69 10.58 8.58
N PHE A 253 0.71 11.43 8.26
CA PHE A 253 -0.53 11.62 9.03
C PHE A 253 -1.80 11.35 8.22
N THR A 254 -1.70 11.11 6.91
CA THR A 254 -2.82 10.85 6.01
C THR A 254 -2.55 9.61 5.16
N ASN A 255 -3.58 8.79 4.98
CA ASN A 255 -3.54 7.60 4.12
C ASN A 255 -4.14 7.88 2.73
N LEU A 256 -4.57 9.11 2.46
CA LEU A 256 -5.06 9.51 1.15
C LEU A 256 -3.91 9.53 0.15
N ASN A 257 -4.16 9.03 -1.06
CA ASN A 257 -3.16 9.00 -2.14
C ASN A 257 -2.95 10.37 -2.81
N ASN A 258 -3.59 11.42 -2.29
CA ASN A 258 -3.44 12.77 -2.81
C ASN A 258 -2.12 13.41 -2.34
N ASP A 259 -1.43 14.09 -3.25
CA ASP A 259 -0.18 14.79 -2.95
C ASP A 259 -0.41 16.14 -2.25
N TYR A 260 -1.65 16.63 -2.24
CA TYR A 260 -2.03 17.89 -1.61
C TYR A 260 -3.06 17.71 -0.48
N GLU A 261 -3.04 18.65 0.47
CA GLU A 261 -4.00 18.80 1.55
C GLU A 261 -4.48 20.26 1.62
N LEU A 262 -5.73 20.45 2.05
CA LEU A 262 -6.34 21.77 2.26
C LEU A 262 -6.17 22.20 3.70
N THR A 263 -5.95 23.49 3.91
CA THR A 263 -6.04 24.13 5.22
C THR A 263 -7.07 25.25 5.15
N PHE A 264 -8.08 25.18 6.02
CA PHE A 264 -9.10 26.21 6.12
C PHE A 264 -8.53 27.50 6.72
N GLU A 265 -8.90 28.62 6.13
CA GLU A 265 -8.52 29.96 6.60
C GLU A 265 -9.76 30.73 7.05
N LYS A 266 -9.59 31.90 7.69
CA LYS A 266 -10.70 32.70 8.21
C LYS A 266 -11.71 33.17 7.15
N GLY A 267 -11.32 33.17 5.88
CA GLY A 267 -12.16 33.56 4.76
C GLY A 267 -12.78 32.40 3.98
N THR A 268 -12.54 31.14 4.36
CA THR A 268 -13.07 30.00 3.62
C THR A 268 -14.60 30.02 3.62
N LEU A 269 -15.21 29.88 2.45
CA LEU A 269 -16.67 29.75 2.34
C LEU A 269 -17.01 28.26 2.25
N VAL A 270 -17.76 27.77 3.23
CA VAL A 270 -18.28 26.40 3.27
C VAL A 270 -19.80 26.47 3.35
N GLU A 271 -20.48 25.96 2.33
CA GLU A 271 -21.94 25.92 2.25
C GLU A 271 -22.40 24.48 2.07
N LYS A 272 -23.43 24.04 2.81
CA LYS A 272 -24.00 22.71 2.61
C LYS A 272 -24.78 22.69 1.30
N ALA A 273 -24.52 21.71 0.45
CA ALA A 273 -25.23 21.55 -0.81
C ALA A 273 -26.63 20.96 -0.56
N GLU A 274 -27.65 21.52 -1.21
CA GLU A 274 -29.01 20.96 -1.19
C GLU A 274 -29.11 19.70 -2.07
N ASP A 275 -28.39 19.68 -3.21
CA ASP A 275 -28.34 18.54 -4.13
C ASP A 275 -27.15 17.61 -3.87
N GLN A 276 -27.44 16.39 -3.41
CA GLN A 276 -26.47 15.34 -3.10
C GLN A 276 -26.28 14.30 -4.23
N SER A 277 -27.00 14.44 -5.35
CA SER A 277 -27.06 13.44 -6.43
C SER A 277 -25.79 13.34 -7.27
N ASP A 278 -25.05 14.44 -7.44
CA ASP A 278 -23.93 14.50 -8.40
C ASP A 278 -22.57 14.12 -7.80
N VAL A 279 -22.49 13.82 -6.50
CA VAL A 279 -21.22 13.48 -5.83
C VAL A 279 -21.21 12.00 -5.51
N PRO A 280 -20.17 11.27 -5.93
CA PRO A 280 -20.17 9.82 -5.87
C PRO A 280 -20.28 9.38 -4.41
N GLN A 281 -21.03 8.31 -4.21
CA GLN A 281 -21.07 7.65 -2.92
C GLN A 281 -19.72 6.97 -2.66
N ILE A 282 -19.39 6.81 -1.37
CA ILE A 282 -18.18 6.12 -0.93
C ILE A 282 -18.20 4.72 -1.57
N ARG A 283 -17.28 4.47 -2.51
CA ARG A 283 -17.11 3.14 -3.09
C ARG A 283 -16.35 2.27 -2.11
N PHE A 284 -16.94 1.15 -1.75
CA PHE A 284 -16.30 0.10 -0.97
C PHE A 284 -15.76 -0.96 -1.91
N ASN A 285 -14.54 -1.44 -1.65
CA ASN A 285 -14.01 -2.61 -2.34
C ASN A 285 -13.96 -3.78 -1.35
N PHE A 286 -15.11 -4.39 -1.12
CA PHE A 286 -15.25 -5.42 -0.08
C PHE A 286 -14.51 -6.69 -0.43
N ILE A 287 -13.73 -7.19 0.54
CA ILE A 287 -13.17 -8.53 0.51
C ILE A 287 -13.99 -9.41 1.46
N THR A 288 -14.30 -10.64 1.04
CA THR A 288 -15.02 -11.60 1.88
C THR A 288 -14.15 -12.04 3.06
N LEU A 289 -14.76 -12.44 4.17
CA LEU A 289 -14.01 -12.89 5.34
C LEU A 289 -13.27 -14.20 5.09
N GLY A 290 -13.74 -15.05 4.17
CA GLY A 290 -13.05 -16.25 3.72
C GLY A 290 -11.74 -15.95 2.99
N ASP A 291 -11.73 -14.92 2.14
CA ASP A 291 -10.58 -14.56 1.30
C ASP A 291 -9.47 -13.82 2.07
N LEU A 292 -9.71 -13.45 3.34
CA LEU A 292 -8.72 -12.81 4.22
C LEU A 292 -7.39 -13.59 4.33
N GLN A 293 -7.39 -14.89 4.05
CA GLN A 293 -6.17 -15.70 4.08
C GLN A 293 -5.21 -15.36 2.94
N SER A 294 -5.72 -15.02 1.77
CA SER A 294 -4.92 -14.63 0.60
C SER A 294 -4.35 -13.21 0.69
N VAL A 295 -4.90 -12.38 1.59
CA VAL A 295 -4.46 -10.99 1.75
C VAL A 295 -3.16 -10.93 2.56
N GLU A 296 -2.19 -10.15 2.09
CA GLU A 296 -0.93 -9.97 2.82
C GLU A 296 -1.14 -9.19 4.12
N LYS A 297 -0.33 -9.50 5.14
CA LYS A 297 -0.37 -8.77 6.42
C LYS A 297 -0.07 -7.29 6.21
N ASP A 298 -0.60 -6.46 7.11
CA ASP A 298 -0.46 -5.00 7.09
C ASP A 298 -1.07 -4.30 5.86
N THR A 299 -1.76 -5.03 4.99
CA THR A 299 -2.58 -4.46 3.92
C THR A 299 -3.85 -3.83 4.46
N THR A 300 -4.26 -2.72 3.87
CA THR A 300 -5.51 -2.03 4.18
C THR A 300 -6.60 -2.50 3.21
N ILE A 301 -7.72 -2.96 3.76
CA ILE A 301 -8.86 -3.51 3.00
C ILE A 301 -10.19 -2.95 3.51
N ASP A 302 -11.23 -3.07 2.69
CA ASP A 302 -12.61 -2.75 3.08
C ASP A 302 -13.35 -4.07 3.33
N VAL A 303 -14.14 -4.14 4.40
CA VAL A 303 -14.90 -5.34 4.77
C VAL A 303 -16.32 -4.99 5.18
N ILE A 304 -17.25 -5.88 4.89
CA ILE A 304 -18.63 -5.79 5.37
C ILE A 304 -18.96 -7.09 6.10
N GLY A 305 -19.60 -6.97 7.24
CA GLY A 305 -19.94 -8.11 8.07
C GLY A 305 -21.10 -7.79 9.00
N MET A 306 -21.81 -8.82 9.43
CA MET A 306 -22.76 -8.69 10.50
C MET A 306 -22.04 -8.75 11.84
N LEU A 307 -22.41 -7.85 12.74
CA LEU A 307 -21.92 -7.83 14.10
C LEU A 307 -22.58 -8.93 14.92
N LYS A 308 -21.84 -10.00 15.25
CA LYS A 308 -22.34 -11.11 16.07
C LYS A 308 -22.18 -10.85 17.56
N ASP A 309 -21.01 -10.37 17.97
CA ASP A 309 -20.68 -10.16 19.38
C ASP A 309 -19.81 -8.93 19.57
N ILE A 310 -19.97 -8.28 20.73
CA ILE A 310 -19.26 -7.06 21.13
C ILE A 310 -18.52 -7.38 22.43
N GLY A 311 -17.20 -7.47 22.36
CA GLY A 311 -16.37 -7.66 23.54
C GLY A 311 -16.38 -6.44 24.46
N GLU A 312 -16.01 -6.65 25.72
CA GLU A 312 -15.85 -5.57 26.68
C GLU A 312 -14.68 -4.64 26.33
N THR A 313 -14.76 -3.40 26.78
CA THR A 313 -13.66 -2.44 26.64
C THR A 313 -12.50 -2.85 27.54
N SER A 314 -11.30 -2.95 26.97
CA SER A 314 -10.07 -3.20 27.73
C SER A 314 -9.04 -2.10 27.43
N GLU A 315 -8.17 -1.82 28.39
CA GLU A 315 -7.04 -0.91 28.18
C GLU A 315 -5.74 -1.70 28.02
N ILE A 316 -4.95 -1.35 27.01
CA ILE A 316 -3.61 -1.87 26.80
C ILE A 316 -2.60 -0.73 26.86
N VAL A 317 -1.48 -0.92 27.54
CA VAL A 317 -0.39 0.04 27.50
C VAL A 317 0.46 -0.26 26.26
N SER A 318 0.63 0.73 25.38
CA SER A 318 1.47 0.60 24.19
C SER A 318 2.91 0.32 24.60
N LYS A 319 3.50 -0.76 24.06
CA LYS A 319 4.90 -1.12 24.32
C LYS A 319 5.91 -0.07 23.83
N THR A 320 5.57 0.68 22.79
CA THR A 320 6.48 1.65 22.16
C THR A 320 6.37 3.04 22.78
N THR A 321 5.18 3.45 23.18
CA THR A 321 4.91 4.84 23.64
C THR A 321 4.58 4.91 25.13
N SER A 322 4.44 3.77 25.81
CA SER A 322 4.05 3.65 27.22
C SER A 322 2.73 4.36 27.57
N LYS A 323 1.90 4.67 26.57
CA LYS A 323 0.59 5.31 26.75
C LYS A 323 -0.51 4.26 26.82
N PRO A 324 -1.51 4.41 27.70
CA PRO A 324 -2.69 3.56 27.70
C PRO A 324 -3.53 3.84 26.45
N TYR A 325 -3.93 2.77 25.76
CA TYR A 325 -4.86 2.77 24.65
C TYR A 325 -6.03 1.87 24.99
N THR A 326 -7.22 2.44 24.92
CA THR A 326 -8.47 1.68 25.02
C THR A 326 -8.70 0.90 23.74
N LYS A 327 -9.05 -0.38 23.86
CA LYS A 327 -9.42 -1.26 22.76
C LYS A 327 -10.74 -1.94 23.05
N ARG A 328 -11.49 -2.24 21.99
CA ARG A 328 -12.69 -3.08 22.05
C ARG A 328 -12.67 -4.01 20.85
N GLU A 329 -13.09 -5.25 21.06
CA GLU A 329 -13.05 -6.28 20.03
C GLU A 329 -14.47 -6.61 19.57
N LEU A 330 -14.66 -6.65 18.26
CA LEU A 330 -15.93 -6.95 17.60
C LEU A 330 -15.80 -8.27 16.86
N THR A 331 -16.83 -9.11 16.92
CA THR A 331 -16.88 -10.34 16.13
C THR A 331 -17.79 -10.12 14.92
N LEU A 332 -17.21 -10.20 13.74
CA LEU A 332 -17.92 -10.04 12.46
C LEU A 332 -18.09 -11.38 11.78
N VAL A 333 -19.23 -11.57 11.11
CA VAL A 333 -19.56 -12.75 10.32
C VAL A 333 -20.08 -12.34 8.95
N ASP A 334 -19.84 -13.17 7.94
CA ASP A 334 -20.29 -12.91 6.58
C ASP A 334 -20.86 -14.16 5.90
N THR A 335 -21.32 -14.01 4.66
CA THR A 335 -21.88 -15.09 3.85
C THR A 335 -20.91 -16.25 3.58
N SER A 336 -19.60 -16.06 3.80
CA SER A 336 -18.60 -17.13 3.65
C SER A 336 -18.61 -18.12 4.81
N GLY A 337 -19.36 -17.85 5.88
CA GLY A 337 -19.46 -18.72 7.04
C GLY A 337 -18.25 -18.59 7.99
N PHE A 338 -17.40 -17.59 7.79
CA PHE A 338 -16.26 -17.30 8.65
C PHE A 338 -16.60 -16.21 9.66
N SER A 339 -16.03 -16.34 10.86
CA SER A 339 -16.02 -15.29 11.88
C SER A 339 -14.62 -14.71 12.02
N VAL A 340 -14.51 -13.38 11.99
CA VAL A 340 -13.25 -12.65 12.22
C VAL A 340 -13.38 -11.69 13.39
N ARG A 341 -12.29 -11.52 14.14
CA ARG A 341 -12.20 -10.50 15.19
C ARG A 341 -11.67 -9.20 14.60
N LEU A 342 -12.39 -8.11 14.81
CA LEU A 342 -12.00 -6.75 14.43
C LEU A 342 -11.81 -5.90 15.69
N THR A 343 -10.62 -5.33 15.86
CA THR A 343 -10.30 -4.46 17.00
C THR A 343 -10.51 -2.99 16.63
N ILE A 344 -11.29 -2.27 17.43
CA ILE A 344 -11.46 -0.82 17.39
C ILE A 344 -10.73 -0.16 18.57
N TRP A 345 -10.33 1.10 18.41
CA TRP A 345 -9.41 1.78 19.33
C TRP A 345 -9.94 3.13 19.83
N GLY A 346 -9.49 3.54 21.02
CA GLY A 346 -9.65 4.88 21.58
C GLY A 346 -11.11 5.30 21.78
N ALA A 347 -11.43 6.53 21.37
CA ALA A 347 -12.79 7.09 21.51
C ALA A 347 -13.85 6.28 20.75
N THR A 348 -13.50 5.72 19.59
CA THR A 348 -14.39 4.84 18.83
C THR A 348 -14.71 3.58 19.62
N ALA A 349 -13.75 3.02 20.37
CA ALA A 349 -13.99 1.89 21.25
C ALA A 349 -14.87 2.24 22.47
N MET A 350 -14.72 3.44 23.04
CA MET A 350 -15.55 3.88 24.18
C MET A 350 -16.99 4.19 23.78
N ASN A 351 -17.17 4.90 22.66
CA ASN A 351 -18.47 5.38 22.18
C ASN A 351 -19.17 4.39 21.25
N PHE A 352 -18.66 3.17 21.11
CA PHE A 352 -19.29 2.16 20.26
C PHE A 352 -20.59 1.68 20.92
N SER A 353 -21.73 2.08 20.36
CA SER A 353 -23.07 1.78 20.86
C SER A 353 -23.97 1.26 19.73
N LEU A 354 -23.47 0.31 18.93
CA LEU A 354 -24.27 -0.37 17.92
C LEU A 354 -24.88 -1.63 18.51
N ASN A 355 -26.08 -1.98 18.05
CA ASN A 355 -26.75 -3.19 18.48
C ASN A 355 -26.07 -4.42 17.86
N PRO A 356 -25.97 -5.53 18.60
CA PRO A 356 -25.70 -6.83 17.99
C PRO A 356 -26.70 -7.10 16.87
N GLU A 357 -26.28 -7.85 15.86
CA GLU A 357 -27.03 -8.17 14.64
C GLU A 357 -27.20 -7.00 13.64
N SER A 358 -26.53 -5.85 13.82
CA SER A 358 -26.46 -4.82 12.78
C SER A 358 -25.44 -5.17 11.69
N VAL A 359 -25.69 -4.72 10.46
CA VAL A 359 -24.72 -4.83 9.36
C VAL A 359 -23.74 -3.67 9.48
N ILE A 360 -22.44 -3.95 9.44
CA ILE A 360 -21.42 -2.91 9.56
C ILE A 360 -20.45 -3.03 8.39
N ALA A 361 -20.28 -1.91 7.68
CA ALA A 361 -19.22 -1.74 6.71
C ALA A 361 -18.04 -1.00 7.37
N PHE A 362 -16.85 -1.55 7.19
CA PHE A 362 -15.61 -0.93 7.61
C PHE A 362 -14.78 -0.59 6.39
N LYS A 363 -14.37 0.67 6.31
CA LYS A 363 -13.41 1.14 5.31
C LYS A 363 -12.03 1.27 5.92
N GLY A 364 -11.00 0.86 5.21
CA GLY A 364 -9.62 1.13 5.61
C GLY A 364 -9.16 0.33 6.83
N VAL A 365 -9.49 -0.95 6.88
CA VAL A 365 -9.14 -1.88 7.95
C VAL A 365 -7.82 -2.56 7.67
N LYS A 366 -6.93 -2.61 8.65
CA LYS A 366 -5.64 -3.29 8.50
C LYS A 366 -5.76 -4.77 8.83
N VAL A 367 -5.26 -5.62 7.93
CA VAL A 367 -5.13 -7.07 8.17
C VAL A 367 -3.93 -7.33 9.07
N SER A 368 -4.13 -8.13 10.11
CA SER A 368 -3.10 -8.56 11.06
C SER A 368 -3.16 -10.07 11.26
N ASP A 369 -2.03 -10.67 11.63
CA ASP A 369 -1.90 -12.13 11.83
C ASP A 369 -2.04 -12.54 13.30
N PHE A 370 -2.72 -11.73 14.10
CA PHE A 370 -2.87 -12.01 15.52
C PHE A 370 -3.91 -13.11 15.74
N ASN A 371 -3.45 -14.28 16.20
CA ASN A 371 -4.28 -15.45 16.46
C ASN A 371 -5.03 -15.97 15.21
N GLY A 372 -4.32 -16.09 14.07
CA GLY A 372 -4.90 -16.43 12.78
C GLY A 372 -4.88 -15.20 11.86
N ARG A 373 -6.02 -14.86 11.26
CA ARG A 373 -6.24 -13.55 10.63
C ARG A 373 -7.20 -12.73 11.48
N SER A 374 -6.80 -11.51 11.80
CA SER A 374 -7.58 -10.55 12.57
C SER A 374 -7.55 -9.20 11.89
N LEU A 375 -8.55 -8.39 12.16
CA LEU A 375 -8.70 -7.07 11.58
C LEU A 375 -8.48 -5.99 12.64
N SER A 376 -7.88 -4.87 12.26
CA SER A 376 -7.71 -3.72 13.14
C SER A 376 -8.11 -2.46 12.42
N LEU A 377 -9.07 -1.72 12.98
CA LEU A 377 -9.45 -0.43 12.43
C LEU A 377 -8.32 0.58 12.62
N LEU A 378 -7.91 1.26 11.55
CA LEU A 378 -6.96 2.36 11.63
C LEU A 378 -7.66 3.65 12.03
N SER A 379 -6.91 4.64 12.50
CA SER A 379 -7.45 5.98 12.80
C SER A 379 -8.02 6.70 11.57
N SER A 380 -7.64 6.27 10.38
CA SER A 380 -8.17 6.73 9.09
C SER A 380 -9.37 5.92 8.60
N GLY A 381 -9.66 4.78 9.25
CA GLY A 381 -10.74 3.91 8.84
C GLY A 381 -12.08 4.45 9.32
N THR A 382 -13.13 4.15 8.57
CA THR A 382 -14.50 4.56 8.91
C THR A 382 -15.36 3.34 9.20
N ILE A 383 -16.33 3.52 10.09
CA ILE A 383 -17.35 2.52 10.43
C ILE A 383 -18.68 3.10 9.97
N THR A 384 -19.41 2.38 9.13
CA THR A 384 -20.76 2.74 8.70
C THR A 384 -21.71 1.64 9.12
N ALA A 385 -22.65 1.97 9.99
CA ALA A 385 -23.70 1.05 10.43
C ALA A 385 -24.86 1.09 9.43
N ASP A 386 -25.37 -0.09 9.10
CA ASP A 386 -26.50 -0.34 8.21
C ASP A 386 -26.48 0.53 6.93
N PRO A 387 -25.40 0.46 6.12
CA PRO A 387 -25.30 1.23 4.90
C PRO A 387 -26.36 0.81 3.87
N ASP A 388 -26.94 1.78 3.17
CA ASP A 388 -27.93 1.53 2.11
C ASP A 388 -27.25 1.13 0.79
N ILE A 389 -26.72 -0.09 0.76
CA ILE A 389 -26.02 -0.71 -0.37
C ILE A 389 -26.53 -2.13 -0.59
N GLU A 390 -26.47 -2.63 -1.83
CA GLU A 390 -26.98 -3.96 -2.19
C GLU A 390 -26.33 -5.08 -1.34
N GLU A 391 -25.03 -5.00 -1.10
CA GLU A 391 -24.28 -5.99 -0.32
C GLU A 391 -24.75 -6.06 1.14
N ALA A 392 -25.17 -4.94 1.73
CA ALA A 392 -25.68 -4.89 3.09
C ALA A 392 -27.06 -5.53 3.18
N HIS A 393 -27.95 -5.23 2.22
CA HIS A 393 -29.27 -5.85 2.11
C HIS A 393 -29.15 -7.36 1.88
N ARG A 394 -28.22 -7.79 1.02
CA ARG A 394 -27.92 -9.21 0.79
C ARG A 394 -27.43 -9.91 2.06
N LEU A 395 -26.52 -9.28 2.80
CA LEU A 395 -25.98 -9.85 4.04
C LEU A 395 -27.03 -9.94 5.14
N ARG A 396 -27.89 -8.93 5.28
CA ARG A 396 -29.04 -8.93 6.20
C ARG A 396 -29.98 -10.10 5.88
N GLY A 397 -30.39 -10.23 4.62
CA GLY A 397 -31.28 -11.30 4.18
C GLY A 397 -30.70 -12.71 4.40
N TRP A 398 -29.39 -12.88 4.14
CA TRP A 398 -28.71 -14.15 4.42
C TRP A 398 -28.67 -14.48 5.91
N TYR A 399 -28.38 -13.49 6.77
CA TYR A 399 -28.29 -13.76 8.20
C TYR A 399 -29.65 -14.09 8.82
N ASP A 400 -30.71 -13.40 8.39
CA ASP A 400 -32.08 -13.66 8.85
C ASP A 400 -32.57 -15.05 8.41
N ALA A 401 -32.12 -15.54 7.25
CA ALA A 401 -32.52 -16.84 6.75
C ALA A 401 -31.70 -18.01 7.33
N GLN A 402 -30.38 -17.84 7.48
CA GLN A 402 -29.45 -18.96 7.78
C GLN A 402 -28.35 -18.59 8.78
N GLY A 403 -27.92 -17.33 8.82
CA GLY A 403 -26.76 -16.92 9.64
C GLY A 403 -27.02 -16.86 11.13
N ARG A 404 -28.26 -16.60 11.59
CA ARG A 404 -28.56 -16.42 13.02
C ARG A 404 -28.26 -17.66 13.87
N ASP A 405 -28.62 -18.84 13.38
CA ASP A 405 -28.37 -20.13 14.03
C ASP A 405 -27.10 -20.82 13.51
N GLY A 406 -26.35 -20.16 12.62
CA GLY A 406 -25.14 -20.68 12.00
C GLY A 406 -23.96 -20.77 12.98
N THR A 407 -23.28 -21.92 12.96
CA THR A 407 -21.94 -22.05 13.57
C THR A 407 -20.90 -21.58 12.56
N PHE A 408 -20.12 -20.56 12.94
CA PHE A 408 -19.12 -19.95 12.06
C PHE A 408 -17.72 -20.47 12.36
N GLN A 409 -16.92 -20.64 11.32
CA GLN A 409 -15.52 -21.05 11.47
C GLN A 409 -14.65 -19.83 11.79
N SER A 410 -13.87 -19.91 12.87
CA SER A 410 -12.92 -18.84 13.18
C SER A 410 -11.58 -19.06 12.47
N HIS A 411 -10.97 -17.99 11.97
CA HIS A 411 -9.59 -18.05 11.46
C HIS A 411 -8.57 -18.42 12.55
N ALA A 412 -8.93 -18.30 13.83
CA ALA A 412 -8.13 -18.77 14.95
C ALA A 412 -8.13 -20.31 15.07
N SER A 413 -9.27 -20.96 14.81
CA SER A 413 -9.41 -22.42 14.87
C SER A 413 -8.74 -23.15 13.70
N MET A 414 -8.61 -22.50 12.53
CA MET A 414 -7.87 -23.08 11.40
C MET A 414 -6.36 -23.06 11.59
N ALA A 415 -5.85 -22.20 12.49
CA ALA A 415 -4.45 -22.24 12.90
C ALA A 415 -4.12 -23.52 13.68
N ASN A 416 -5.10 -24.16 14.35
CA ASN A 416 -4.86 -25.37 15.16
C ASN A 416 -4.99 -26.69 14.39
N ALA A 417 -5.60 -26.70 13.20
CA ALA A 417 -5.72 -27.91 12.38
C ALA A 417 -4.52 -28.11 11.43
N THR A 418 -3.67 -27.09 11.27
CA THR A 418 -2.43 -27.12 10.48
C THR A 418 -1.17 -26.78 11.31
N SER A 419 -1.30 -26.67 12.64
CA SER A 419 -0.20 -26.33 13.57
C SER A 419 0.75 -27.47 13.91
N SER A 420 1.13 -28.31 12.93
CA SER A 420 2.44 -28.97 12.98
C SER A 420 3.52 -28.11 12.31
N THR A 421 3.14 -27.04 11.61
CA THR A 421 4.08 -26.15 10.91
C THR A 421 4.04 -24.76 11.49
N SER A 422 4.97 -24.52 12.43
CA SER A 422 5.60 -23.23 12.68
C SER A 422 4.66 -22.05 12.95
N LYS A 423 4.46 -21.69 14.23
CA LYS A 423 4.34 -20.28 14.60
C LYS A 423 5.50 -19.56 13.91
N THR A 424 5.25 -18.81 12.84
CA THR A 424 6.28 -18.06 12.13
C THR A 424 6.77 -17.00 13.09
N ALA A 425 7.85 -17.32 13.80
CA ALA A 425 8.48 -16.39 14.71
C ALA A 425 8.85 -15.17 13.88
N GLN A 426 8.33 -14.00 14.25
CA GLN A 426 8.57 -12.78 13.50
C GLN A 426 10.09 -12.52 13.48
N PHE A 427 10.61 -12.14 12.31
CA PHE A 427 11.97 -11.67 12.20
C PHE A 427 12.10 -10.35 12.95
N LYS A 428 13.04 -10.30 13.89
CA LYS A 428 13.39 -9.13 14.68
C LYS A 428 14.89 -8.86 14.57
N THR A 429 15.27 -7.60 14.69
CA THR A 429 16.68 -7.23 14.81
C THR A 429 17.17 -7.46 16.24
N ILE A 430 18.48 -7.55 16.43
CA ILE A 430 19.08 -7.73 17.75
C ILE A 430 18.75 -6.54 18.67
N ALA A 431 18.75 -5.31 18.14
CA ALA A 431 18.35 -4.14 18.90
C ALA A 431 16.90 -4.23 19.37
N GLN A 432 15.96 -4.63 18.51
CA GLN A 432 14.55 -4.81 18.88
C GLN A 432 14.37 -5.88 19.96
N VAL A 433 15.08 -7.00 19.87
CA VAL A 433 15.04 -8.07 20.89
C VAL A 433 15.44 -7.53 22.26
N ARG A 434 16.47 -6.65 22.30
CA ARG A 434 16.91 -6.00 23.54
C ARG A 434 15.93 -4.92 24.00
N GLU A 435 15.49 -4.02 23.13
CA GLU A 435 14.57 -2.92 23.48
C GLU A 435 13.21 -3.44 23.99
N GLU A 436 12.71 -4.51 23.39
CA GLU A 436 11.46 -5.15 23.82
C GLU A 436 11.60 -6.03 25.08
N GLN A 437 12.83 -6.23 25.57
CA GLN A 437 13.14 -7.05 26.74
C GLN A 437 12.53 -8.48 26.64
N LEU A 438 12.63 -9.09 25.45
CA LEU A 438 12.07 -10.43 25.20
C LEU A 438 12.72 -11.47 26.12
N GLY A 439 11.91 -12.31 26.75
CA GLY A 439 12.33 -13.32 27.71
C GLY A 439 12.41 -12.84 29.17
N MET A 440 12.12 -11.56 29.45
CA MET A 440 12.04 -11.03 30.82
C MET A 440 10.68 -11.24 31.50
N SER A 441 9.72 -11.85 30.80
CA SER A 441 8.47 -12.28 31.41
C SER A 441 8.57 -13.72 31.92
N ASP A 442 7.64 -14.15 32.76
CA ASP A 442 7.56 -15.55 33.22
C ASP A 442 7.34 -16.54 32.05
N ASN A 443 6.81 -16.05 30.93
CA ASN A 443 6.58 -16.84 29.73
C ASN A 443 7.79 -16.79 28.78
N ALA A 444 8.06 -17.92 28.13
CA ALA A 444 9.12 -18.00 27.13
C ALA A 444 8.68 -17.32 25.82
N ASP A 445 9.49 -16.37 25.36
CA ASP A 445 9.28 -15.67 24.10
C ASP A 445 10.01 -16.38 22.96
N TYR A 446 9.40 -16.38 21.77
CA TYR A 446 9.97 -16.97 20.57
C TYR A 446 10.13 -15.89 19.50
N PHE A 447 11.31 -15.80 18.89
CA PHE A 447 11.61 -14.84 17.83
C PHE A 447 12.54 -15.46 16.79
N SER A 448 12.57 -14.87 15.59
CA SER A 448 13.56 -15.20 14.57
C SER A 448 14.50 -14.02 14.35
N VAL A 449 15.78 -14.31 14.13
CA VAL A 449 16.80 -13.28 13.86
C VAL A 449 17.70 -13.75 12.74
N LYS A 450 17.97 -12.88 11.76
CA LYS A 450 18.97 -13.12 10.73
C LYS A 450 20.27 -12.46 11.16
N ALA A 451 21.27 -13.27 11.51
CA ALA A 451 22.52 -12.78 12.05
C ALA A 451 23.71 -13.61 11.54
N THR A 452 24.90 -13.04 11.63
CA THR A 452 26.16 -13.68 11.26
C THR A 452 26.90 -14.10 12.51
N ILE A 453 27.41 -15.33 12.52
CA ILE A 453 28.25 -15.82 13.62
C ILE A 453 29.59 -15.07 13.58
N VAL A 454 29.88 -14.29 14.62
CA VAL A 454 31.14 -13.54 14.74
C VAL A 454 32.18 -14.35 15.49
N TYR A 455 31.74 -15.07 16.53
CA TYR A 455 32.63 -15.82 17.39
C TYR A 455 31.93 -17.01 18.02
N ILE A 456 32.58 -18.17 18.00
CA ILE A 456 32.16 -19.37 18.71
C ILE A 456 33.12 -19.56 19.89
N LYS A 457 32.57 -19.64 21.11
CA LYS A 457 33.38 -19.91 22.30
C LYS A 457 33.93 -21.34 22.23
N GLN A 458 35.24 -21.50 22.24
CA GLN A 458 35.92 -22.79 22.07
C GLN A 458 36.10 -23.58 23.39
N ASP A 459 35.92 -22.90 24.53
CA ASP A 459 35.91 -23.53 25.84
C ASP A 459 34.55 -24.19 26.10
N ASN A 460 34.55 -25.45 26.53
CA ASN A 460 33.34 -26.23 26.84
C ASN A 460 32.33 -26.34 25.67
N VAL A 461 32.83 -26.51 24.45
CA VAL A 461 31.99 -26.65 23.22
C VAL A 461 31.09 -27.88 23.27
N SER A 462 31.52 -28.94 23.94
CA SER A 462 30.78 -30.19 24.08
C SER A 462 30.91 -30.74 25.50
N TYR A 463 30.00 -31.64 25.86
CA TYR A 463 30.07 -32.42 27.10
C TYR A 463 29.83 -33.90 26.81
N PRO A 464 30.43 -34.81 27.60
CA PRO A 464 30.18 -36.24 27.49
C PRO A 464 28.79 -36.54 28.04
N ALA A 465 27.91 -37.11 27.21
CA ALA A 465 26.54 -37.48 27.54
C ALA A 465 26.34 -39.01 27.59
N CYS A 466 25.24 -39.41 28.23
CA CYS A 466 24.86 -40.82 28.37
C CYS A 466 24.38 -41.41 27.04
N LEU A 467 24.76 -42.67 26.76
CA LEU A 467 24.34 -43.42 25.56
C LEU A 467 22.95 -44.07 25.67
N SER A 468 22.33 -44.02 26.85
CA SER A 468 21.01 -44.61 27.02
C SER A 468 19.96 -43.81 26.24
N GLU A 469 19.07 -44.52 25.53
CA GLU A 469 18.01 -43.89 24.73
C GLU A 469 17.15 -42.94 25.58
N GLY A 470 17.02 -41.69 25.15
CA GLY A 470 16.28 -40.65 25.87
C GLY A 470 17.00 -39.99 27.06
N CYS A 471 18.28 -40.29 27.31
CA CYS A 471 19.06 -39.68 28.37
C CYS A 471 20.18 -38.77 27.85
N ASN A 472 20.03 -37.45 28.01
CA ASN A 472 21.03 -36.46 27.60
C ASN A 472 21.89 -35.97 28.78
N LYS A 473 21.92 -36.70 29.91
CA LYS A 473 22.60 -36.21 31.11
C LYS A 473 24.12 -36.43 30.99
N LYS A 474 24.89 -35.46 31.49
CA LYS A 474 26.35 -35.53 31.54
C LYS A 474 26.80 -36.79 32.29
N VAL A 475 27.77 -37.49 31.74
CA VAL A 475 28.43 -38.65 32.37
C VAL A 475 29.81 -38.26 32.90
N THR A 476 30.26 -38.96 33.92
CA THR A 476 31.58 -38.77 34.52
C THR A 476 32.39 -40.05 34.38
N GLU A 477 33.68 -39.89 34.12
CA GLU A 477 34.62 -41.02 34.10
C GLU A 477 35.00 -41.36 35.54
N LEU A 478 34.73 -42.59 35.97
CA LEU A 478 35.14 -43.10 37.29
C LEU A 478 36.52 -43.73 37.22
N ASP A 479 36.69 -44.59 36.22
CA ASP A 479 37.93 -45.29 35.88
C ASP A 479 38.14 -45.17 34.37
N PRO A 480 39.38 -45.28 33.85
CA PRO A 480 39.66 -45.17 32.42
C PRO A 480 38.75 -46.08 31.58
N GLY A 481 37.92 -45.48 30.72
CA GLY A 481 36.96 -46.21 29.88
C GLY A 481 35.68 -46.67 30.60
N GLN A 482 35.40 -46.15 31.79
CA GLN A 482 34.15 -46.39 32.53
C GLN A 482 33.41 -45.07 32.82
N TRP A 483 32.39 -44.79 32.01
CA TRP A 483 31.60 -43.57 32.06
C TRP A 483 30.27 -43.80 32.75
N ARG A 484 30.08 -43.29 33.96
CA ARG A 484 28.86 -43.49 34.75
C ARG A 484 27.88 -42.34 34.55
N CYS A 485 26.61 -42.70 34.34
CA CYS A 485 25.48 -41.78 34.35
C CYS A 485 24.72 -41.86 35.67
N GLU A 486 24.66 -40.76 36.43
CA GLU A 486 23.92 -40.72 37.71
C GLU A 486 22.39 -40.83 37.55
N ARG A 487 21.84 -40.50 36.38
CA ARG A 487 20.39 -40.56 36.15
C ARG A 487 19.92 -41.96 35.77
N CYS A 488 20.68 -42.65 34.94
CA CYS A 488 20.36 -44.00 34.50
C CYS A 488 20.95 -45.07 35.42
N ASP A 489 21.84 -44.68 36.33
CA ASP A 489 22.69 -45.54 37.15
C ASP A 489 23.33 -46.68 36.35
N LYS A 490 23.87 -46.30 35.18
CA LYS A 490 24.52 -47.21 34.23
C LYS A 490 25.92 -46.72 33.91
N THR A 491 26.83 -47.66 33.72
CA THR A 491 28.19 -47.42 33.24
C THR A 491 28.29 -47.80 31.78
N HIS A 492 28.89 -46.93 30.99
CA HIS A 492 29.10 -47.08 29.56
C HIS A 492 30.60 -47.15 29.24
N PRO A 493 31.00 -47.89 28.19
CA PRO A 493 32.40 -47.99 27.79
C PRO A 493 32.95 -46.68 27.19
N ASN A 494 32.08 -45.87 26.59
CA ASN A 494 32.39 -44.56 26.03
C ASN A 494 31.22 -43.59 26.23
N PRO A 495 31.47 -42.27 26.19
CA PRO A 495 30.42 -41.27 26.18
C PRO A 495 30.01 -40.93 24.73
N GLU A 496 28.82 -40.34 24.56
CA GLU A 496 28.47 -39.60 23.34
C GLU A 496 28.70 -38.12 23.59
N TYR A 497 29.59 -37.46 22.85
CA TYR A 497 29.78 -36.02 22.98
C TYR A 497 28.62 -35.28 22.32
N ARG A 498 28.10 -34.26 23.03
CA ARG A 498 27.01 -33.42 22.52
C ARG A 498 27.36 -31.96 22.63
N TYR A 499 26.99 -31.17 21.63
CA TYR A 499 27.30 -29.74 21.64
C TYR A 499 26.51 -28.97 22.71
N ILE A 500 27.20 -28.04 23.35
CA ILE A 500 26.68 -26.98 24.20
C ILE A 500 27.44 -25.69 23.92
N MET A 501 27.36 -25.23 22.68
CA MET A 501 28.18 -24.13 22.21
C MET A 501 27.53 -22.78 22.51
N LEU A 502 28.36 -21.83 22.95
CA LEU A 502 27.96 -20.44 23.10
C LEU A 502 28.47 -19.66 21.90
N VAL A 503 27.54 -19.12 21.11
CA VAL A 503 27.81 -18.46 19.83
C VAL A 503 27.45 -16.99 19.94
N ASN A 504 28.40 -16.11 19.63
CA ASN A 504 28.16 -14.68 19.48
C ASN A 504 27.75 -14.40 18.03
N VAL A 505 26.55 -13.87 17.86
CA VAL A 505 26.00 -13.49 16.56
C VAL A 505 25.83 -11.98 16.48
N SER A 506 26.02 -11.42 15.29
CA SER A 506 25.88 -9.99 15.05
C SER A 506 25.04 -9.72 13.80
N ASP A 507 24.23 -8.67 13.88
CA ASP A 507 23.54 -8.05 12.76
C ASP A 507 23.97 -6.57 12.66
N HIS A 508 23.36 -5.83 11.73
CA HIS A 508 23.64 -4.39 11.55
C HIS A 508 23.22 -3.51 12.75
N THR A 509 22.50 -4.06 13.74
CA THR A 509 21.98 -3.32 14.90
C THR A 509 22.69 -3.65 16.20
N GLY A 510 23.42 -4.77 16.27
CA GLY A 510 24.17 -5.13 17.47
C GLY A 510 24.72 -6.56 17.46
N GLN A 511 24.99 -7.06 18.67
CA GLN A 511 25.49 -8.41 18.93
C GLN A 511 24.67 -9.11 20.01
N LEU A 512 24.53 -10.43 19.93
CA LEU A 512 23.77 -11.24 20.87
C LEU A 512 24.48 -12.57 21.09
N TRP A 513 24.47 -13.07 22.33
CA TRP A 513 24.95 -14.41 22.64
C TRP A 513 23.78 -15.40 22.57
N LEU A 514 23.97 -16.48 21.81
CA LEU A 514 23.03 -17.57 21.67
C LEU A 514 23.66 -18.87 22.17
N SER A 515 22.91 -19.64 22.94
CA SER A 515 23.29 -21.01 23.30
C SER A 515 22.71 -21.97 22.26
N SER A 516 23.57 -22.76 21.63
CA SER A 516 23.18 -23.77 20.65
C SER A 516 23.49 -25.16 21.19
N PHE A 517 22.46 -26.00 21.25
CA PHE A 517 22.56 -27.39 21.67
C PHE A 517 22.91 -28.30 20.49
N ASP A 518 23.10 -29.59 20.77
CA ASP A 518 23.56 -30.63 19.85
C ASP A 518 23.07 -30.51 18.40
N GLU A 519 21.75 -30.44 18.15
CA GLU A 519 21.20 -30.33 16.80
C GLU A 519 21.67 -29.06 16.06
N GLY A 520 21.57 -27.90 16.71
CA GLY A 520 22.03 -26.63 16.14
C GLY A 520 23.55 -26.59 15.99
N GLY A 521 24.28 -27.21 16.91
CA GLY A 521 25.73 -27.30 16.88
C GLY A 521 26.25 -28.14 15.71
N ARG A 522 25.61 -29.29 15.44
CA ARG A 522 25.94 -30.15 14.29
C ARG A 522 25.73 -29.41 12.97
N LEU A 523 24.69 -28.59 12.86
CA LEU A 523 24.43 -27.76 11.68
C LEU A 523 25.47 -26.66 11.48
N ILE A 524 25.86 -25.97 12.56
CA ILE A 524 26.83 -24.88 12.51
C ILE A 524 28.24 -25.40 12.18
N MET A 525 28.64 -26.50 12.83
CA MET A 525 29.98 -27.09 12.69
C MET A 525 30.10 -28.02 11.47
N GLY A 526 28.98 -28.55 10.97
CA GLY A 526 28.94 -29.48 9.83
C GLY A 526 29.40 -30.91 10.16
N MET A 527 29.57 -31.25 11.44
CA MET A 527 30.05 -32.55 11.92
C MET A 527 29.48 -32.88 13.31
N SER A 528 29.65 -34.12 13.78
CA SER A 528 29.27 -34.49 15.15
C SER A 528 30.28 -33.97 16.18
N ALA A 529 29.83 -33.79 17.42
CA ALA A 529 30.75 -33.40 18.49
C ALA A 529 31.80 -34.48 18.78
N ASP A 530 31.49 -35.76 18.57
CA ASP A 530 32.47 -36.85 18.67
C ASP A 530 33.61 -36.68 17.65
N GLN A 531 33.27 -36.42 16.38
CA GLN A 531 34.24 -36.19 15.31
C GLN A 531 35.12 -34.97 15.60
N LEU A 532 34.53 -33.90 16.13
CA LEU A 532 35.28 -32.72 16.53
C LEU A 532 36.24 -33.02 17.69
N MET A 533 35.83 -33.82 18.68
CA MET A 533 36.68 -34.20 19.81
C MET A 533 37.83 -35.11 19.37
N GLU A 534 37.58 -36.07 18.49
CA GLU A 534 38.61 -36.93 17.89
C GLU A 534 39.61 -36.10 17.06
N THR A 535 39.11 -35.19 16.24
CA THR A 535 39.96 -34.27 15.45
C THR A 535 40.82 -33.42 16.37
N ARG A 536 40.26 -32.90 17.47
CA ARG A 536 41.01 -32.08 18.44
C ARG A 536 42.09 -32.88 19.20
N GLN A 537 41.87 -34.17 19.44
CA GLN A 537 42.88 -35.04 20.06
C GLN A 537 44.02 -35.39 19.10
N ASN A 538 43.71 -35.56 17.81
CA ASN A 538 44.70 -35.94 16.79
C ASN A 538 45.47 -34.74 16.22
N ASP A 539 44.77 -33.64 15.91
CA ASP A 539 45.31 -32.43 15.29
C ASP A 539 44.56 -31.16 15.74
N ASP A 540 45.13 -30.46 16.73
CA ASP A 540 44.56 -29.24 17.29
C ASP A 540 44.52 -28.08 16.26
N LYS A 541 45.40 -28.07 15.24
CA LYS A 541 45.36 -27.05 14.19
C LYS A 541 44.17 -27.25 13.26
N ALA A 542 43.91 -28.49 12.86
CA ALA A 542 42.75 -28.84 12.05
C ALA A 542 41.43 -28.49 12.77
N ALA A 543 41.37 -28.72 14.09
CA ALA A 543 40.24 -28.28 14.91
C ALA A 543 40.04 -26.75 14.85
N GLY A 544 41.12 -25.97 14.91
CA GLY A 544 41.08 -24.51 14.76
C GLY A 544 40.51 -24.04 13.42
N GLU A 545 40.88 -24.70 12.32
CA GLU A 545 40.36 -24.40 10.97
C GLU A 545 38.86 -24.65 10.86
N ILE A 546 38.35 -25.73 11.49
CA ILE A 546 36.91 -26.03 11.52
C ILE A 546 36.13 -24.90 12.20
N PHE A 547 36.62 -24.40 13.35
CA PHE A 547 35.99 -23.26 14.03
C PHE A 547 36.06 -21.97 13.19
N GLN A 548 37.16 -21.71 12.49
CA GLN A 548 37.26 -20.56 11.60
C GLN A 548 36.28 -20.64 10.42
N HIS A 549 36.09 -21.83 9.86
CA HIS A 549 35.16 -22.05 8.75
C HIS A 549 33.69 -21.92 9.18
N ALA A 550 33.37 -22.24 10.43
CA ALA A 550 32.04 -22.03 11.01
C ALA A 550 31.75 -20.55 11.34
N ASN A 551 32.78 -19.74 11.59
CA ASN A 551 32.65 -18.29 11.77
C ASN A 551 32.30 -17.57 10.45
N CYS A 552 31.81 -16.34 10.57
CA CYS A 552 31.44 -15.45 9.47
C CYS A 552 30.34 -16.00 8.54
N ARG A 553 29.55 -16.98 8.99
CA ARG A 553 28.39 -17.50 8.28
C ARG A 553 27.10 -16.86 8.77
N THR A 554 26.26 -16.44 7.82
CA THR A 554 24.93 -15.87 8.10
C THR A 554 23.88 -16.96 8.16
N TRP A 555 23.06 -16.93 9.21
CA TRP A 555 21.99 -17.90 9.42
C TRP A 555 20.69 -17.19 9.80
N ASN A 556 19.58 -17.88 9.54
CA ASN A 556 18.28 -17.53 10.09
C ASN A 556 18.10 -18.35 11.38
N PHE A 557 18.27 -17.69 12.52
CA PHE A 557 18.10 -18.33 13.83
C PHE A 557 16.64 -18.26 14.26
N ARG A 558 16.14 -19.37 14.80
CA ARG A 558 14.90 -19.41 15.58
C ARG A 558 15.28 -19.53 17.04
N CYS A 559 14.98 -18.50 17.82
CA CYS A 559 15.43 -18.37 19.19
C CYS A 559 14.25 -18.46 20.16
N ARG A 560 14.52 -19.01 21.34
CA ARG A 560 13.66 -18.96 22.51
C ARG A 560 14.38 -18.14 23.57
N ALA A 561 13.76 -17.09 24.07
CA ALA A 561 14.25 -16.32 25.22
C ALA A 561 13.42 -16.63 26.46
N ARG A 562 14.09 -16.84 27.58
CA ARG A 562 13.51 -17.08 28.89
C ARG A 562 14.55 -16.67 29.94
N LEU A 563 14.10 -16.06 31.02
CA LEU A 563 14.90 -15.90 32.23
C LEU A 563 15.34 -17.28 32.75
N ASP A 564 16.65 -17.45 32.89
CA ASP A 564 17.21 -18.60 33.58
C ASP A 564 17.50 -18.21 35.04
N THR A 565 17.02 -19.01 35.99
CA THR A 565 17.25 -18.78 37.41
C THR A 565 18.16 -19.89 37.92
N PHE A 566 19.45 -19.58 38.06
CA PHE A 566 20.44 -20.53 38.56
C PHE A 566 20.88 -20.10 39.96
N GLY A 567 20.35 -20.79 40.98
CA GLY A 567 20.49 -20.37 42.38
C GLY A 567 19.75 -19.05 42.63
N ASP A 568 20.43 -18.08 43.24
CA ASP A 568 19.87 -16.75 43.58
C ASP A 568 20.09 -15.69 42.48
N GLN A 569 20.73 -16.02 41.36
CA GLN A 569 20.97 -15.10 40.25
C GLN A 569 20.07 -15.39 39.05
N GLN A 570 19.35 -14.36 38.60
CA GLN A 570 18.63 -14.35 37.33
C GLN A 570 19.61 -13.98 36.20
N ARG A 571 19.58 -14.74 35.10
CA ARG A 571 20.45 -14.55 33.92
C ARG A 571 19.67 -14.58 32.62
#